data_AF-D3B377-F1
#
_entry.id   AF-D3B377-F1
#
_cell.length_a   1.000
_cell.length_b   1.000
_cell.length_c   1.000
_cell.angle_alpha   90.00
_cell.angle_beta   90.00
_cell.angle_gamma   90.00
#
_symmetry.space_group_name_H-M   'P 1'
#
loop_
_entity.id
_entity.type
_entity.pdbx_description
1 polymer ?
#
loop_
_entity_poly.entity_id
_entity_poly.type
_entity_poly.pdbx_seq_one_letter_code
_entity_poly.pdbx_strand_id
1 'polypeptide(L)'
;MLKYTILVLFVLVSVASSYLYVSQGQYVWQNQGQCSASPTLVNVTVTKNVVNSFSANYGYPFLVNVTVNPDYTFNGLGALYYPGTWTLNGYTTVKGQIISQYNLLVVYNPSTTPSFGGATLNYLLVQCNSGSSKSISEQQEEANLASIMSGADN
;
A
#
# COMPACT_ATOMS: atom_id res chain seq x y z
N MET A 1 -42.39 17.31 14.60
CA MET A 1 -40.93 17.49 14.54
C MET A 1 -40.13 16.18 14.60
N LEU A 2 -40.67 15.09 15.19
CA LEU A 2 -40.04 13.76 15.26
C LEU A 2 -39.68 13.12 13.89
N LYS A 3 -40.42 13.45 12.83
CA LYS A 3 -40.24 12.88 11.49
C LYS A 3 -38.92 13.29 10.83
N TYR A 4 -38.41 14.48 11.16
CA TYR A 4 -37.14 14.99 10.61
C TYR A 4 -35.93 14.49 11.41
N THR A 5 -36.11 14.20 12.70
CA THR A 5 -35.05 13.69 13.58
C THR A 5 -34.60 12.28 13.18
N ILE A 6 -35.53 11.43 12.73
CA ILE A 6 -35.23 10.06 12.26
C ILE A 6 -34.43 10.07 10.95
N LEU A 7 -34.71 11.04 10.08
CA LEU A 7 -34.06 11.15 8.77
C LEU A 7 -32.61 11.64 8.89
N VAL A 8 -32.34 12.56 9.84
CA VAL A 8 -30.98 12.98 10.19
C VAL A 8 -30.18 11.84 10.84
N LEU A 9 -30.82 10.98 11.64
CA LEU A 9 -30.16 9.82 12.25
C LEU A 9 -29.73 8.78 11.20
N PHE A 10 -30.56 8.53 10.18
CA PHE A 10 -30.22 7.61 9.08
C PHE A 10 -29.06 8.11 8.21
N VAL A 11 -28.99 9.42 7.96
CA VAL A 11 -27.86 10.04 7.25
C VAL A 11 -26.57 9.95 8.08
N LEU A 12 -26.63 10.21 9.39
CA LEU A 12 -25.47 10.11 10.29
C LEU A 12 -24.96 8.66 10.48
N VAL A 13 -25.83 7.66 10.43
CA VAL A 13 -25.44 6.24 10.52
C VAL A 13 -24.85 5.72 9.19
N SER A 14 -25.26 6.30 8.04
CA SER A 14 -24.69 5.92 6.74
C SER A 14 -23.25 6.42 6.50
N VAL A 15 -22.75 7.34 7.34
CA VAL A 15 -21.33 7.74 7.38
C VAL A 15 -20.48 6.86 8.29
N ALA A 16 -21.00 5.69 8.69
CA ALA A 16 -20.21 4.64 9.33
C ALA A 16 -18.98 4.36 8.46
N SER A 17 -17.87 4.95 8.88
CA SER A 17 -16.60 5.04 8.19
C SER A 17 -16.15 3.66 7.76
N SER A 18 -16.21 3.40 6.46
CA SER A 18 -15.51 2.26 5.88
C SER A 18 -14.02 2.50 6.08
N TYR A 19 -13.45 1.83 7.09
CA TYR A 19 -12.04 1.92 7.38
C TYR A 19 -11.26 1.36 6.19
N LEU A 20 -10.40 2.16 5.56
CA LEU A 20 -9.50 1.68 4.53
C LEU A 20 -8.51 0.70 5.16
N TYR A 21 -8.50 -0.54 4.68
CA TYR A 21 -7.58 -1.58 5.09
C TYR A 21 -6.75 -2.04 3.89
N VAL A 22 -5.54 -2.54 4.15
CA VAL A 22 -4.71 -3.14 3.10
C VAL A 22 -5.25 -4.52 2.76
N SER A 23 -5.60 -4.76 1.49
CA SER A 23 -5.98 -6.09 1.03
C SER A 23 -4.77 -7.03 1.02
N GLN A 24 -4.97 -8.30 1.39
CA GLN A 24 -3.93 -9.30 1.30
C GLN A 24 -3.90 -9.93 -0.09
N GLY A 25 -2.72 -10.07 -0.67
CA GLY A 25 -2.60 -10.59 -2.03
C GLY A 25 -1.26 -10.29 -2.66
N GLN A 26 -1.19 -10.51 -3.96
CA GLN A 26 -0.03 -10.19 -4.79
C GLN A 26 -0.18 -8.78 -5.37
N TYR A 27 0.86 -7.99 -5.23
CA TYR A 27 0.98 -6.63 -5.74
C TYR A 27 2.09 -6.59 -6.78
N VAL A 28 1.95 -5.73 -7.78
CA VAL A 28 3.08 -5.24 -8.55
C VAL A 28 3.59 -3.99 -7.84
N TRP A 29 4.88 -3.95 -7.50
CA TRP A 29 5.50 -2.70 -7.07
C TRP A 29 6.19 -2.01 -8.24
N GLN A 30 6.27 -0.68 -8.22
CA GLN A 30 7.00 0.11 -9.21
C GLN A 30 7.69 1.28 -8.54
N ASN A 31 8.93 1.55 -8.94
CA ASN A 31 9.65 2.74 -8.50
C ASN A 31 9.14 3.95 -9.29
N GLN A 32 8.73 5.01 -8.61
CA GLN A 32 8.25 6.21 -9.28
C GLN A 32 9.33 6.75 -10.24
N GLY A 33 8.97 6.90 -11.52
CA GLY A 33 9.86 7.41 -12.55
C GLY A 33 10.65 6.36 -13.34
N GLN A 34 10.48 5.06 -13.06
CA GLN A 34 11.06 3.99 -13.88
C GLN A 34 10.00 3.03 -14.41
N CYS A 35 9.76 3.08 -15.73
CA CYS A 35 9.07 2.00 -16.43
C CYS A 35 10.01 0.79 -16.49
N SER A 36 9.95 -0.09 -15.49
CA SER A 36 10.70 -1.36 -15.55
C SER A 36 10.06 -2.27 -16.61
N ALA A 37 10.88 -2.81 -17.51
CA ALA A 37 10.45 -3.79 -18.51
C ALA A 37 9.97 -5.12 -17.87
N SER A 38 10.22 -5.31 -16.57
CA SER A 38 9.75 -6.48 -15.82
C SER A 38 9.12 -6.04 -14.50
N PRO A 39 7.79 -6.15 -14.34
CA PRO A 39 7.13 -5.84 -13.08
C PRO A 39 7.59 -6.83 -12.01
N THR A 40 7.94 -6.32 -10.83
CA THR A 40 8.26 -7.20 -9.69
C THR A 40 6.98 -7.46 -8.90
N LEU A 41 6.65 -8.74 -8.77
CA LEU A 41 5.52 -9.21 -7.98
C LEU A 41 5.94 -9.41 -6.53
N VAL A 42 5.18 -8.84 -5.61
CA VAL A 42 5.38 -8.91 -4.17
C VAL A 42 4.08 -9.33 -3.49
N ASN A 43 4.13 -10.34 -2.66
CA ASN A 43 3.02 -10.76 -1.82
C ASN A 43 2.97 -9.87 -0.59
N VAL A 44 1.80 -9.30 -0.31
CA VAL A 44 1.51 -8.49 0.87
C VAL A 44 0.62 -9.31 1.80
N THR A 45 1.03 -9.39 3.06
CA THR A 45 0.30 -10.06 4.14
C THR A 45 -0.02 -9.06 5.23
N VAL A 46 -1.14 -9.28 5.90
CA VAL A 46 -1.60 -8.42 7.00
C VAL A 46 -1.96 -9.29 8.19
N THR A 47 -1.33 -9.06 9.33
CA THR A 47 -1.65 -9.77 10.58
C THR A 47 -1.79 -8.75 11.69
N LYS A 48 -2.98 -8.63 12.30
CA LYS A 48 -3.24 -7.67 13.39
C LYS A 48 -2.81 -6.24 13.04
N ASN A 49 -3.20 -5.74 11.86
CA ASN A 49 -2.81 -4.43 11.30
C ASN A 49 -1.32 -4.23 11.00
N VAL A 50 -0.51 -5.28 11.10
CA VAL A 50 0.88 -5.28 10.67
C VAL A 50 0.98 -5.77 9.24
N VAL A 51 1.49 -4.92 8.35
CA VAL A 51 1.70 -5.19 6.93
C VAL A 51 3.15 -5.65 6.71
N ASN A 52 3.31 -6.75 5.98
CA ASN A 52 4.60 -7.24 5.52
C ASN A 52 4.52 -7.55 4.03
N SER A 53 5.62 -7.36 3.29
CA SER A 53 5.74 -7.75 1.89
C SER A 53 6.91 -8.70 1.67
N PHE A 54 6.81 -9.60 0.72
CA PHE A 54 7.91 -10.47 0.28
C PHE A 54 7.72 -10.86 -1.19
N SER A 55 8.76 -11.35 -1.86
CA SER A 55 8.66 -11.91 -3.22
C SER A 55 9.24 -13.32 -3.25
N ALA A 56 8.92 -14.10 -4.28
CA ALA A 56 9.65 -15.33 -4.60
C ALA A 56 10.93 -15.05 -5.41
N ASN A 57 11.02 -13.88 -6.05
CA ASN A 57 12.17 -13.44 -6.83
C ASN A 57 13.06 -12.50 -6.01
N TYR A 58 14.35 -12.44 -6.36
CA TYR A 58 15.27 -11.50 -5.72
C TYR A 58 14.82 -10.06 -5.96
N GLY A 59 14.54 -9.33 -4.88
CA GLY A 59 14.14 -7.93 -4.89
C GLY A 59 14.52 -7.26 -3.57
N TYR A 60 14.66 -5.94 -3.57
CA TYR A 60 14.79 -5.11 -2.37
C TYR A 60 14.34 -3.70 -2.75
N PRO A 61 13.74 -2.93 -1.82
CA PRO A 61 13.50 -3.20 -0.39
C PRO A 61 12.11 -3.75 -0.05
N PHE A 62 11.92 -4.57 1.01
CA PHE A 62 10.60 -5.12 1.38
C PHE A 62 10.01 -4.51 2.65
N LEU A 63 8.70 -4.26 2.69
CA LEU A 63 7.96 -3.85 3.90
C LEU A 63 8.06 -4.92 4.98
N VAL A 64 8.48 -4.52 6.19
CA VAL A 64 8.53 -5.39 7.37
C VAL A 64 8.05 -4.62 8.60
N ASN A 65 7.14 -5.23 9.35
CA ASN A 65 6.58 -4.70 10.59
C ASN A 65 5.99 -3.28 10.43
N VAL A 66 5.20 -3.10 9.37
CA VAL A 66 4.55 -1.82 9.09
C VAL A 66 3.21 -1.74 9.79
N THR A 67 3.03 -0.76 10.66
CA THR A 67 1.77 -0.55 11.39
C THR A 67 0.93 0.49 10.67
N VAL A 68 -0.32 0.13 10.37
CA VAL A 68 -1.31 1.03 9.77
C VAL A 68 -2.04 1.81 10.85
N ASN A 69 -2.06 3.13 10.69
CA ASN A 69 -2.73 4.08 11.58
C ASN A 69 -4.20 4.29 11.18
N PRO A 70 -5.04 4.85 12.08
CA PRO A 70 -6.44 5.21 11.79
C PRO A 70 -6.65 6.23 10.68
N ASP A 71 -5.65 7.05 10.38
CA ASP A 71 -5.67 8.05 9.31
C ASP A 71 -5.17 7.48 7.96
N TYR A 72 -5.05 6.15 7.86
CA TYR A 72 -4.61 5.43 6.67
C TYR A 72 -3.15 5.69 6.27
N THR A 73 -2.39 6.38 7.12
CA THR A 73 -0.93 6.42 7.02
C THR A 73 -0.34 5.15 7.65
N PHE A 74 0.91 4.84 7.34
CA PHE A 74 1.61 3.76 8.02
C PHE A 74 3.09 4.05 8.16
N ASN A 75 3.68 3.48 9.20
CA ASN A 75 5.10 3.61 9.53
C ASN A 75 5.65 2.23 9.91
N GLY A 76 6.95 2.02 9.71
CA GLY A 76 7.60 0.78 10.13
C GLY A 76 9.00 0.64 9.57
N LEU A 77 9.37 -0.60 9.23
CA LEU A 77 10.67 -0.92 8.67
C LEU A 77 10.56 -1.42 7.23
N GLY A 78 11.66 -1.26 6.51
CA GLY A 78 11.92 -1.85 5.21
C GLY A 78 13.17 -2.72 5.32
N ALA A 79 13.06 -4.01 5.07
CA ALA A 79 14.20 -4.91 4.99
C ALA A 79 14.96 -4.68 3.68
N LEU A 80 16.26 -4.42 3.82
CA LEU A 80 17.19 -4.22 2.72
C LEU A 80 17.99 -5.51 2.55
N TYR A 81 17.86 -6.15 1.38
CA TYR A 81 18.63 -7.33 1.02
C TYR A 81 19.73 -6.96 0.03
N TYR A 82 20.80 -7.73 -0.02
CA TYR A 82 21.80 -7.55 -1.08
C TYR A 82 21.17 -7.88 -2.44
N PRO A 83 21.40 -7.05 -3.47
CA PRO A 83 20.86 -7.25 -4.82
C PRO A 83 21.12 -8.68 -5.32
N GLY A 84 20.08 -9.34 -5.85
CA GLY A 84 20.21 -10.69 -6.40
C GLY A 84 20.35 -11.82 -5.37
N THR A 85 20.17 -11.52 -4.07
CA THR A 85 20.26 -12.52 -2.99
C THR A 85 19.15 -12.33 -1.95
N TRP A 86 18.98 -13.33 -1.08
CA TRP A 86 18.13 -13.25 0.12
C TRP A 86 18.94 -12.93 1.39
N THR A 87 20.16 -12.42 1.23
CA THR A 87 21.01 -12.05 2.38
C THR A 87 20.59 -10.66 2.88
N LEU A 88 20.10 -10.61 4.12
CA LEU A 88 19.73 -9.34 4.77
C LEU A 88 20.97 -8.46 4.94
N ASN A 89 20.91 -7.25 4.38
CA ASN A 89 21.92 -6.20 4.50
C ASN A 89 21.60 -5.24 5.66
N GLY A 90 20.31 -5.03 5.95
CA GLY A 90 19.88 -4.24 7.09
C GLY A 90 18.44 -3.79 6.99
N TYR A 91 18.12 -2.70 7.68
CA TYR A 91 16.79 -2.09 7.67
C TYR A 91 16.87 -0.61 7.36
N THR A 92 15.81 -0.07 6.75
CA THR A 92 15.53 1.36 6.73
C THR A 92 14.16 1.62 7.34
N THR A 93 13.89 2.86 7.75
CA THR A 93 12.55 3.28 8.15
C THR A 93 11.69 3.51 6.91
N VAL A 94 10.41 3.12 7.00
CA VAL A 94 9.43 3.39 5.96
C VAL A 94 8.29 4.23 6.50
N LYS A 95 7.73 5.06 5.62
CA LYS A 95 6.44 5.72 5.81
C LYS A 95 5.61 5.53 4.55
N GLY A 96 4.30 5.65 4.66
CA GLY A 96 3.46 5.59 3.49
C GLY A 96 2.00 5.84 3.79
N GLN A 97 1.18 5.64 2.77
CA GLN A 97 -0.25 5.90 2.81
C GLN A 97 -1.01 4.85 2.00
N ILE A 98 -2.15 4.42 2.54
CA ILE A 98 -3.13 3.61 1.81
C ILE A 98 -3.95 4.59 0.98
N ILE A 99 -3.74 4.58 -0.33
CA ILE A 99 -4.52 5.40 -1.28
C ILE A 99 -5.88 4.76 -1.51
N SER A 100 -5.89 3.42 -1.62
CA SER A 100 -7.08 2.60 -1.61
C SER A 100 -6.74 1.23 -1.03
N GLN A 101 -7.75 0.40 -0.77
CA GLN A 101 -7.53 -0.99 -0.32
C GLN A 101 -6.66 -1.84 -1.28
N TYR A 102 -6.44 -1.36 -2.51
CA TYR A 102 -5.69 -2.00 -3.58
C TYR A 102 -4.41 -1.26 -3.97
N ASN A 103 -4.15 -0.08 -3.39
CA ASN A 103 -3.05 0.81 -3.77
C ASN A 103 -2.35 1.39 -2.54
N LEU A 104 -1.04 1.13 -2.44
CA LEU A 104 -0.20 1.64 -1.36
C LEU A 104 0.95 2.48 -1.94
N LEU A 105 1.13 3.68 -1.41
CA LEU A 105 2.32 4.49 -1.66
C LEU A 105 3.29 4.32 -0.49
N VAL A 106 4.51 3.86 -0.76
CA VAL A 106 5.55 3.62 0.24
C VAL A 106 6.78 4.47 -0.06
N VAL A 107 7.28 5.16 0.96
CA VAL A 107 8.56 5.86 0.92
C VAL A 107 9.54 5.15 1.87
N TYR A 108 10.59 4.60 1.29
CA TYR A 108 11.75 4.08 1.99
C TYR A 108 12.74 5.21 2.20
N ASN A 109 13.03 5.55 3.45
CA ASN A 109 13.96 6.63 3.73
C ASN A 109 15.39 6.20 3.34
N PRO A 110 16.24 7.16 2.95
CA PRO A 110 17.66 6.91 2.82
C PRO A 110 18.27 6.43 4.14
N SER A 111 19.28 5.57 4.06
CA SER A 111 20.08 5.14 5.21
C SER A 111 21.56 5.16 4.83
N THR A 112 22.42 5.52 5.78
CA THR A 112 23.88 5.46 5.60
C THR A 112 24.45 4.11 6.04
N THR A 113 23.69 3.34 6.83
CA THR A 113 24.09 2.04 7.38
C THR A 113 22.89 1.08 7.38
N PRO A 114 22.75 0.18 6.38
CA PRO A 114 23.57 0.09 5.18
C PRO A 114 23.31 1.26 4.22
N SER A 115 24.29 1.57 3.35
CA SER A 115 24.14 2.64 2.36
C SER A 115 22.98 2.32 1.41
N PHE A 116 21.95 3.15 1.45
CA PHE A 116 20.73 3.01 0.67
C PHE A 116 20.18 4.40 0.35
N GLY A 117 20.02 4.72 -0.94
CA GLY A 117 19.64 6.05 -1.41
C GLY A 117 18.19 6.46 -1.18
N GLY A 118 17.37 5.58 -0.59
CA GLY A 118 15.92 5.76 -0.52
C GLY A 118 15.22 5.29 -1.79
N ALA A 119 13.91 5.09 -1.70
CA ALA A 119 13.06 4.76 -2.85
C ALA A 119 11.60 5.13 -2.54
N THR A 120 10.84 5.54 -3.55
CA THR A 120 9.39 5.67 -3.46
C THR A 120 8.75 4.63 -4.36
N LEU A 121 8.04 3.68 -3.77
CA LEU A 121 7.42 2.56 -4.46
C LEU A 121 5.90 2.68 -4.40
N ASN A 122 5.26 2.50 -5.54
CA ASN A 122 3.81 2.35 -5.67
C ASN A 122 3.47 0.86 -5.79
N TYR A 123 2.61 0.36 -4.91
CA TYR A 123 2.16 -1.03 -4.88
C TYR A 123 0.73 -1.10 -5.38
N LEU A 124 0.50 -1.80 -6.47
CA LEU A 124 -0.81 -2.03 -7.08
C LEU A 124 -1.19 -3.50 -6.94
N LEU A 125 -2.30 -3.79 -6.24
CA LEU A 125 -2.76 -5.16 -6.03
C LEU A 125 -3.18 -5.76 -7.37
N VAL A 126 -2.61 -6.90 -7.76
CA VAL A 126 -2.99 -7.60 -8.99
C VAL A 126 -3.79 -8.88 -8.73
N GLN A 127 -3.70 -9.44 -7.53
CA GLN A 127 -4.45 -10.66 -7.18
C GLN A 127 -4.73 -10.72 -5.68
N CYS A 128 -6.00 -10.84 -5.28
CA CYS A 128 -6.37 -11.09 -3.89
C CYS A 128 -6.03 -12.53 -3.45
N ASN A 129 -5.67 -12.72 -2.19
CA ASN A 129 -5.52 -14.06 -1.60
C ASN A 129 -6.82 -14.90 -1.60
N SER A 130 -7.98 -14.26 -1.73
CA SER A 130 -9.30 -14.90 -1.81
C SER A 130 -9.67 -15.42 -3.21
N GLY A 131 -8.76 -15.40 -4.18
CA GLY A 131 -9.00 -15.94 -5.53
C GLY A 131 -9.77 -15.01 -6.48
N SER A 132 -10.16 -13.81 -6.05
CA SER A 132 -10.71 -12.77 -6.92
C SER A 132 -9.58 -11.98 -7.60
N SER A 133 -9.25 -12.37 -8.84
CA SER A 133 -8.37 -11.63 -9.74
C SER A 133 -9.18 -10.51 -10.42
N LYS A 134 -9.02 -9.26 -9.98
CA LYS A 134 -9.40 -8.09 -10.79
C LYS A 134 -8.29 -7.81 -11.80
N SER A 135 -8.64 -7.38 -13.00
CA SER A 135 -7.65 -7.08 -14.04
C SER A 135 -6.92 -5.76 -13.75
N ILE A 136 -5.63 -5.68 -14.08
CA ILE A 136 -4.77 -4.49 -13.85
C ILE A 136 -5.37 -3.22 -14.49
N SER A 137 -6.06 -3.37 -15.63
CA SER A 137 -6.73 -2.27 -16.34
C SER A 137 -7.87 -1.63 -15.54
N GLU A 138 -8.69 -2.43 -14.87
CA GLU A 138 -9.83 -1.94 -14.09
C GLU A 138 -9.37 -1.22 -12.81
N GLN A 139 -8.25 -1.65 -12.23
CA GLN A 139 -7.70 -1.06 -11.01
C GLN A 139 -6.93 0.23 -11.28
N GLN A 140 -6.26 0.34 -12.44
CA GLN A 140 -5.61 1.58 -12.87
C GLN A 140 -6.65 2.68 -13.10
N GLU A 141 -7.83 2.34 -13.63
CA GLU A 141 -8.93 3.27 -13.84
C GLU A 141 -9.54 3.73 -12.50
N GLU A 142 -9.80 2.82 -11.56
CA GLU A 142 -10.24 3.16 -10.19
C GLU A 142 -9.21 4.06 -9.46
N ALA A 143 -7.90 3.79 -9.60
CA ALA A 143 -6.84 4.61 -8.99
C ALA A 143 -6.73 6.01 -9.61
N ASN A 144 -6.91 6.12 -10.93
CA ASN A 144 -6.93 7.40 -11.63
C ASN A 144 -8.17 8.23 -11.26
N LEU A 145 -9.33 7.58 -11.15
CA LEU A 145 -10.58 8.22 -10.68
C LEU A 145 -10.46 8.71 -9.24
N ALA A 146 -9.90 7.91 -8.33
CA ALA A 146 -9.69 8.30 -6.93
C ALA A 146 -8.71 9.48 -6.79
N SER A 147 -7.65 9.51 -7.61
CA SER A 147 -6.69 10.61 -7.66
C SER A 147 -7.34 11.93 -8.10
N ILE A 148 -8.17 11.88 -9.16
CA ILE A 148 -8.93 13.06 -9.64
C ILE A 148 -9.91 13.57 -8.57
N MET A 149 -10.58 12.66 -7.85
CA MET A 149 -11.52 13.03 -6.78
C MET A 149 -10.82 13.63 -5.55
N SER A 150 -9.58 13.25 -5.27
CA SER A 150 -8.79 13.82 -4.17
C SER A 150 -8.15 15.18 -4.48
N GLY A 151 -8.09 15.55 -5.77
CA GLY A 151 -7.55 16.84 -6.24
C GLY A 151 -8.58 17.95 -6.41
N ALA A 152 -9.86 17.68 -6.15
CA ALA A 152 -10.97 18.62 -6.33
C ALA A 152 -11.22 19.55 -5.12
N ASP A 153 -10.46 19.40 -4.03
CA ASP A 153 -10.58 20.18 -2.79
C ASP A 153 -9.46 21.23 -2.61
N ASN A 154 -8.84 21.71 -3.71
CA ASN A 154 -7.94 22.88 -3.69
C ASN A 154 -8.48 24.03 -4.54
#